data_AF-A0A9P7UXQ1-F1
#
_entry.id   AF-A0A9P7UXQ1-F1
#
_cell.length_a   1.000
_cell.length_b   1.000
_cell.length_c   1.000
_cell.angle_alpha   90.00
_cell.angle_beta   90.00
_cell.angle_gamma   90.00
#
_symmetry.space_group_name_H-M   'P 1'
#
loop_
_entity.id
_entity.type
_entity.pdbx_description
1 polymer ?
#
loop_
_entity_poly.entity_id
_entity_poly.type
_entity_poly.pdbx_seq_one_letter_code
_entity_poly.pdbx_strand_id
1 'polypeptide(L)'
;MPCLIKTAVDLDTSGGSFEVKFTSRMSTHTLERVVIEMRLGEGASGIKCIVSRGSGGAGFGNVMGGRGSPGGSGASWAFDSKKMTLKWEISAVPPASTWSMQGSFTTPRAPRPSRAIRVRFQVPSHTFSALKVDQLKIIGENYKPYKGVRGRSSVDVEWRW
;
A
#
# COMPACT_ATOMS: atom_id res chain seq x y z
N MET A 1 -8.22 6.19 11.62
CA MET A 1 -7.09 5.74 10.76
C MET A 1 -7.66 5.04 9.53
N PRO A 2 -7.30 5.46 8.31
CA PRO A 2 -7.91 5.01 7.04
C PRO A 2 -7.52 3.58 6.61
N CYS A 3 -6.51 2.99 7.23
CA CYS A 3 -6.05 1.65 6.94
C CYS A 3 -5.55 0.95 8.22
N LEU A 4 -5.36 -0.36 8.12
CA LEU A 4 -4.72 -1.22 9.12
C LEU A 4 -3.64 -2.05 8.44
N ILE A 5 -2.51 -2.21 9.11
CA ILE A 5 -1.43 -3.11 8.71
C ILE A 5 -1.27 -4.17 9.79
N LYS A 6 -1.17 -5.43 9.37
CA LYS A 6 -0.72 -6.53 10.24
C LYS A 6 0.51 -7.17 9.60
N THR A 7 1.49 -7.47 10.43
CA THR A 7 2.75 -8.07 10.03
C THR A 7 3.00 -9.32 10.85
N ALA A 8 3.50 -10.36 10.19
CA ALA A 8 4.13 -11.50 10.83
C ALA A 8 5.47 -11.71 10.14
N VAL A 9 6.53 -11.88 10.91
CA VAL A 9 7.89 -12.07 10.38
C VAL A 9 8.57 -13.15 11.20
N ASP A 10 8.95 -14.23 10.53
CA ASP A 10 9.68 -15.34 11.11
C ASP A 10 11.10 -15.34 10.53
N LEU A 11 12.10 -15.19 11.40
CA LEU A 11 13.50 -15.09 11.01
C LEU A 11 14.24 -16.37 11.37
N ASP A 12 15.07 -16.81 10.42
CA ASP A 12 16.02 -17.90 10.58
C ASP A 12 17.44 -17.39 10.34
N THR A 13 18.44 -18.21 10.66
CA THR A 13 19.86 -17.92 10.53
C THR A 13 20.28 -17.54 9.10
N SER A 14 19.63 -18.09 8.07
CA SER A 14 19.94 -17.87 6.65
C SER A 14 18.83 -17.15 5.87
N GLY A 15 17.82 -16.58 6.53
CA GLY A 15 16.66 -16.02 5.83
C GLY A 15 15.47 -15.72 6.70
N GLY A 16 14.31 -15.59 6.08
CA GLY A 16 13.06 -15.46 6.80
C GLY A 16 11.84 -15.49 5.89
N SER A 17 10.69 -15.72 6.51
CA SER A 17 9.37 -15.56 5.90
C SER A 17 8.64 -14.37 6.51
N PHE A 18 7.77 -13.76 5.74
CA PHE A 18 6.93 -12.67 6.21
C PHE A 18 5.54 -12.74 5.59
N GLU A 19 4.58 -12.22 6.32
CA GLU A 19 3.24 -11.92 5.85
C GLU A 19 2.92 -10.46 6.20
N VAL A 20 2.48 -9.69 5.19
CA VAL A 20 1.98 -8.32 5.37
C VAL A 20 0.53 -8.28 4.90
N LYS A 21 -0.38 -7.92 5.79
CA LYS A 21 -1.81 -7.71 5.48
C LYS A 21 -2.13 -6.23 5.56
N PHE A 22 -2.69 -5.70 4.48
CA PHE A 22 -3.18 -4.34 4.38
C PHE A 22 -4.71 -4.33 4.26
N THR A 23 -5.39 -3.65 5.16
CA THR A 23 -6.85 -3.53 5.15
C THR A 23 -7.26 -2.07 5.03
N SER A 24 -8.06 -1.74 4.03
CA SER A 24 -8.72 -0.44 3.97
C SER A 24 -9.83 -0.39 5.01
N ARG A 25 -9.84 0.67 5.84
CA ARG A 25 -10.94 0.98 6.77
C ARG A 25 -11.87 2.06 6.24
N MET A 26 -11.68 2.48 4.99
CA MET A 26 -12.60 3.40 4.33
C MET A 26 -13.90 2.67 4.00
N SER A 27 -15.03 3.34 4.20
CA SER A 27 -16.37 2.84 3.85
C SER A 27 -16.80 3.20 2.43
N THR A 28 -16.35 4.36 1.93
CA THR A 28 -16.86 4.94 0.67
C THR A 28 -15.77 5.29 -0.33
N HIS A 29 -14.52 5.44 0.10
CA HIS A 29 -13.44 5.90 -0.77
C HIS A 29 -12.43 4.78 -1.05
N THR A 30 -12.07 4.66 -2.32
CA THR A 30 -10.93 3.86 -2.77
C THR A 30 -9.63 4.54 -2.37
N LEU A 31 -8.67 3.77 -1.86
CA LEU A 31 -7.30 4.23 -1.70
C LEU A 31 -6.55 4.01 -3.02
N GLU A 32 -5.93 5.05 -3.55
CA GLU A 32 -5.17 5.00 -4.80
C GLU A 32 -3.67 5.00 -4.52
N ARG A 33 -2.92 4.37 -5.44
CA ARG A 33 -1.45 4.37 -5.42
C ARG A 33 -0.88 3.96 -4.07
N VAL A 34 -1.41 2.86 -3.53
CA VAL A 34 -0.93 2.31 -2.26
C VAL A 34 0.45 1.72 -2.50
N VAL A 35 1.42 2.15 -1.72
CA VAL A 35 2.80 1.67 -1.75
C VAL A 35 3.20 1.30 -0.33
N ILE A 36 3.57 0.04 -0.13
CA ILE A 36 4.00 -0.52 1.15
C ILE A 36 5.46 -0.94 0.99
N GLU A 37 6.33 -0.42 1.85
CA GLU A 37 7.78 -0.64 1.79
C GLU A 37 8.30 -1.26 3.08
N MET A 38 9.14 -2.28 2.93
CA MET A 38 9.80 -2.97 4.03
C MET A 38 11.27 -3.22 3.68
N ARG A 39 12.19 -2.81 4.54
CA ARG A 39 13.62 -3.14 4.38
C ARG A 39 13.89 -4.52 4.97
N LEU A 40 14.40 -5.45 4.17
CA LEU A 40 14.64 -6.85 4.57
C LEU A 40 15.96 -7.07 5.31
N GLY A 41 16.85 -6.08 5.29
CA GLY A 41 18.17 -6.16 5.91
C GLY A 41 19.29 -6.36 4.89
N GLU A 42 20.53 -6.22 5.34
CA GLU A 42 21.70 -6.36 4.47
C GLU A 42 21.87 -7.80 3.96
N GLY A 43 22.27 -7.94 2.70
CA GLY A 43 22.48 -9.24 2.07
C GLY A 43 21.21 -9.99 1.68
N ALA A 44 20.03 -9.38 1.84
CA ALA A 44 18.77 -9.98 1.43
C ALA A 44 18.74 -10.26 -0.07
N SER A 45 18.42 -11.51 -0.42
CA SER A 45 18.40 -12.05 -1.77
C SER A 45 17.34 -13.16 -1.87
N GLY A 46 17.18 -13.79 -3.05
CA GLY A 46 16.26 -14.93 -3.20
C GLY A 46 14.78 -14.63 -2.92
N ILE A 47 14.36 -13.37 -3.09
CA ILE A 47 13.03 -12.90 -2.70
C ILE A 47 11.96 -13.55 -3.57
N LYS A 48 10.97 -14.16 -2.91
CA LYS A 48 9.76 -14.69 -3.54
C LYS A 48 8.57 -14.11 -2.81
N CYS A 49 7.63 -13.50 -3.52
CA CYS A 49 6.39 -13.00 -2.94
C CYS A 49 5.18 -13.46 -3.74
N ILE A 50 4.11 -13.77 -3.02
CA ILE A 50 2.78 -14.06 -3.52
C ILE A 50 1.86 -12.97 -2.97
N VAL A 51 1.16 -12.29 -3.89
CA VAL A 51 0.17 -11.28 -3.54
C VAL A 51 -1.22 -11.84 -3.75
N SER A 52 -2.12 -11.56 -2.82
CA SER A 52 -3.52 -12.00 -2.90
C SER A 52 -4.45 -10.91 -2.35
N ARG A 53 -5.69 -10.91 -2.83
CA ARG A 53 -6.76 -10.03 -2.37
C ARG A 53 -7.81 -10.91 -1.69
N GLY A 54 -8.12 -10.61 -0.43
CA GLY A 54 -9.24 -11.23 0.28
C GLY A 54 -10.55 -10.76 -0.35
N SER A 55 -11.39 -11.71 -0.77
CA SER A 55 -12.67 -11.45 -1.43
C SER A 55 -13.70 -10.88 -0.45
N GLY A 56 -13.70 -9.56 -0.27
CA GLY A 56 -14.88 -8.83 0.18
C GLY A 56 -15.72 -8.45 -1.04
N GLY A 57 -16.60 -9.36 -1.49
CA GLY A 57 -17.62 -9.11 -2.52
C GLY A 57 -17.11 -8.93 -3.95
N ALA A 58 -17.73 -9.66 -4.90
CA ALA A 58 -17.45 -9.72 -6.34
C ALA A 58 -16.14 -10.45 -6.70
N GLY A 59 -16.31 -11.75 -7.03
CA GLY A 59 -15.24 -12.64 -7.45
C GLY A 59 -14.83 -12.45 -8.91
N PHE A 60 -13.53 -12.61 -9.16
CA PHE A 60 -12.97 -13.01 -10.45
C PHE A 60 -11.69 -13.81 -10.22
N GLY A 61 -11.74 -15.08 -10.62
CA GLY A 61 -10.68 -15.91 -11.23
C GLY A 61 -9.27 -15.94 -10.62
N ASN A 62 -8.94 -17.06 -9.97
CA ASN A 62 -7.59 -17.53 -9.70
C ASN A 62 -6.90 -17.95 -11.02
N VAL A 63 -5.63 -17.56 -11.26
CA VAL A 63 -4.74 -18.26 -12.22
C VAL A 63 -3.34 -18.41 -11.62
N MET A 64 -2.92 -19.67 -11.54
CA MET A 64 -1.60 -20.14 -11.12
C MET A 64 -0.61 -20.00 -12.29
N GLY A 65 0.55 -19.40 -12.07
CA GLY A 65 1.61 -19.34 -13.09
C GLY A 65 2.84 -18.53 -12.63
N GLY A 66 4.00 -19.20 -12.57
CA GLY A 66 5.26 -18.58 -12.20
C GLY A 66 5.78 -17.55 -13.22
N ARG A 67 6.59 -16.62 -12.71
CA ARG A 67 7.07 -15.34 -13.27
C ARG A 67 6.10 -14.18 -13.03
N GLY A 68 6.57 -13.19 -12.25
CA GLY A 68 5.84 -11.97 -11.92
C GLY A 68 5.31 -11.31 -13.19
N SER A 69 3.99 -11.35 -13.35
CA SER A 69 3.29 -10.81 -14.51
C SER A 69 2.07 -9.99 -14.06
N PRO A 70 1.67 -8.92 -14.77
CA PRO A 70 0.75 -7.88 -14.30
C PRO A 70 -0.74 -8.24 -14.37
N GLY A 71 -1.08 -9.53 -14.39
CA GLY A 71 -2.45 -9.98 -14.69
C GLY A 71 -3.23 -10.40 -13.45
N GLY A 72 -4.22 -9.59 -13.06
CA GLY A 72 -5.42 -10.09 -12.37
C GLY A 72 -5.78 -9.47 -11.02
N SER A 73 -4.82 -8.91 -10.27
CA SER A 73 -5.10 -8.37 -8.94
C SER A 73 -4.95 -6.86 -8.81
N GLY A 74 -4.33 -6.14 -9.76
CA GLY A 74 -4.03 -4.71 -9.61
C GLY A 74 -2.96 -4.40 -8.54
N ALA A 75 -2.24 -5.43 -8.09
CA ALA A 75 -1.09 -5.34 -7.19
C ALA A 75 0.17 -5.94 -7.82
N SER A 76 1.33 -5.35 -7.54
CA SER A 76 2.64 -5.78 -8.00
C SER A 76 3.67 -5.62 -6.89
N TRP A 77 4.79 -6.33 -6.97
CA TRP A 77 5.88 -6.15 -6.02
C TRP A 77 7.22 -6.11 -6.75
N ALA A 78 8.18 -5.42 -6.15
CA ALA A 78 9.54 -5.30 -6.65
C ALA A 78 10.52 -5.24 -5.49
N PHE A 79 11.76 -5.70 -5.70
CA PHE A 79 12.82 -5.61 -4.71
C PHE A 79 13.94 -4.71 -5.23
N ASP A 80 14.28 -3.68 -4.46
CA ASP A 80 15.45 -2.83 -4.68
C ASP A 80 16.64 -3.42 -3.92
N SER A 81 17.57 -4.05 -4.66
CA SER A 81 18.78 -4.66 -4.11
C SER A 81 19.81 -3.66 -3.60
N LYS A 82 19.74 -2.38 -4.00
CA LYS A 82 20.64 -1.34 -3.46
C LYS A 82 20.17 -0.87 -2.10
N LYS A 83 18.85 -0.72 -1.93
CA LYS A 83 18.24 -0.30 -0.65
C LYS A 83 17.84 -1.46 0.25
N MET A 84 17.94 -2.69 -0.25
CA MET A 84 17.42 -3.90 0.38
C MET A 84 15.94 -3.76 0.77
N THR A 85 15.16 -3.11 -0.09
CA THR A 85 13.77 -2.73 0.19
C THR A 85 12.83 -3.48 -0.73
N LEU A 86 11.91 -4.22 -0.12
CA LEU A 86 10.76 -4.79 -0.79
C LEU A 86 9.68 -3.72 -0.89
N LYS A 87 9.16 -3.53 -2.11
CA LYS A 87 8.09 -2.60 -2.43
C LYS A 87 6.89 -3.38 -2.94
N TRP A 88 5.74 -3.17 -2.31
CA TRP A 88 4.46 -3.72 -2.72
C TRP A 88 3.55 -2.57 -3.14
N GLU A 89 3.08 -2.58 -4.38
CA GLU A 89 2.23 -1.56 -4.96
C GLU A 89 0.84 -2.11 -5.25
N ILE A 90 -0.19 -1.32 -4.96
CA ILE A 90 -1.58 -1.62 -5.29
C ILE A 90 -2.20 -0.38 -5.91
N SER A 91 -2.64 -0.49 -7.16
CA SER A 91 -3.16 0.67 -7.93
C SER A 91 -4.41 1.27 -7.29
N ALA A 92 -5.33 0.41 -6.88
CA ALA A 92 -6.60 0.79 -6.28
C ALA A 92 -7.03 -0.24 -5.23
N VAL A 93 -7.23 0.22 -4.00
CA VAL A 93 -7.75 -0.60 -2.89
C VAL A 93 -9.18 -0.15 -2.60
N PRO A 94 -10.18 -0.97 -2.95
CA PRO A 94 -11.58 -0.67 -2.67
C PRO A 94 -11.86 -0.48 -1.17
N PRO A 95 -12.95 0.23 -0.82
CA PRO A 95 -13.45 0.31 0.54
C PRO A 95 -13.58 -1.07 1.19
N ALA A 96 -13.27 -1.16 2.49
CA ALA A 96 -13.39 -2.37 3.30
C ALA A 96 -12.69 -3.64 2.73
N SER A 97 -11.71 -3.49 1.81
CA SER A 97 -10.99 -4.62 1.23
C SER A 97 -9.69 -4.93 1.98
N THR A 98 -9.31 -6.21 1.96
CA THR A 98 -8.05 -6.69 2.55
C THR A 98 -7.17 -7.30 1.49
N TRP A 99 -5.89 -7.01 1.57
CA TRP A 99 -4.84 -7.48 0.68
C TRP A 99 -3.74 -8.11 1.51
N SER A 100 -3.11 -9.15 0.97
CA SER A 100 -2.01 -9.84 1.62
C SER A 100 -0.84 -10.03 0.67
N MET A 101 0.36 -9.86 1.20
CA MET A 101 1.59 -10.27 0.57
C MET A 101 2.30 -11.25 1.51
N GLN A 102 2.53 -12.46 1.03
CA GLN A 102 3.35 -13.46 1.71
C GLN A 102 4.64 -13.62 0.94
N GLY A 103 5.77 -13.71 1.63
CA GLY A 103 7.04 -13.92 0.95
C GLY A 103 8.12 -14.49 1.82
N SER A 104 9.21 -14.83 1.17
CA SER A 104 10.42 -15.37 1.79
C SER A 104 11.65 -14.73 1.17
N PHE A 105 12.72 -14.63 1.93
CA PHE A 105 14.02 -14.15 1.47
C PHE A 105 15.15 -14.92 2.14
N THR A 106 16.31 -14.91 1.50
CA THR A 106 17.55 -15.53 1.99
C THR A 106 18.57 -14.45 2.29
N THR A 107 19.47 -14.71 3.23
CA THR A 107 20.56 -13.81 3.58
C THR A 107 21.79 -14.62 4.03
N PRO A 108 23.02 -14.17 3.70
CA PRO A 108 24.25 -14.84 4.11
C PRO A 108 24.54 -14.71 5.62
N ARG A 109 23.88 -13.79 6.32
CA ARG A 109 24.02 -13.56 7.76
C ARG A 109 22.64 -13.49 8.42
N ALA A 110 22.56 -13.69 9.73
CA ALA A 110 21.34 -13.49 10.50
C ALA A 110 20.65 -12.16 10.12
N PRO A 111 19.41 -12.20 9.56
CA PRO A 111 18.75 -11.03 9.04
C PRO A 111 18.39 -10.03 10.13
N ARG A 112 18.47 -8.74 9.77
CA ARG A 112 17.96 -7.64 10.60
C ARG A 112 17.00 -6.78 9.77
N PRO A 113 15.79 -7.27 9.47
CA PRO A 113 14.80 -6.47 8.78
C PRO A 113 14.46 -5.24 9.61
N SER A 114 14.08 -4.17 8.93
CA SER A 114 13.49 -3.02 9.59
C SER A 114 12.19 -3.46 10.26
N ARG A 115 12.03 -3.12 11.54
CA ARG A 115 10.75 -3.24 12.25
C ARG A 115 9.75 -2.15 11.86
N ALA A 116 10.08 -1.35 10.86
CA ALA A 116 9.23 -0.29 10.32
C ALA A 116 8.79 -0.63 8.90
N ILE A 117 7.49 -0.53 8.65
CA ILE A 117 6.86 -0.55 7.34
C ILE A 117 6.35 0.83 7.03
N ARG A 118 6.73 1.36 5.88
CA ARG A 118 6.23 2.65 5.40
C ARG A 118 5.09 2.42 4.43
N VAL A 119 3.98 3.13 4.62
CA VAL A 119 2.80 3.05 3.77
C VAL A 119 2.42 4.41 3.26
N ARG A 120 2.29 4.50 1.94
CA ARG A 120 1.93 5.71 1.22
C ARG A 120 0.71 5.43 0.36
N PHE A 121 -0.25 6.35 0.36
CA PHE A 121 -1.44 6.25 -0.51
C PHE A 121 -2.11 7.61 -0.66
N GLN A 122 -3.07 7.67 -1.57
CA GLN A 122 -3.85 8.86 -1.85
C GLN A 122 -5.35 8.57 -1.74
N VAL A 123 -6.11 9.55 -1.29
CA VAL A 123 -7.57 9.49 -1.24
C VAL A 123 -8.14 10.66 -2.04
N PRO A 124 -8.71 10.41 -3.23
CA PRO A 124 -9.30 11.46 -4.04
C PRO A 124 -10.57 12.00 -3.38
N SER A 125 -10.87 13.28 -3.57
CA SER A 125 -12.10 13.93 -3.06
C SER A 125 -12.30 13.87 -1.54
N HIS A 126 -11.26 13.58 -0.75
CA HIS A 126 -11.36 13.39 0.70
C HIS A 126 -10.35 14.24 1.46
N THR A 127 -10.76 14.80 2.60
CA THR A 127 -9.91 15.51 3.55
C THR A 127 -10.06 14.88 4.94
N PHE A 128 -8.94 14.62 5.61
CA PHE A 128 -8.97 14.04 6.97
C PHE A 128 -9.26 15.06 8.07
N SER A 129 -9.02 16.34 7.81
CA SER A 129 -9.16 17.42 8.79
C SER A 129 -10.61 17.89 9.00
N ALA A 130 -11.57 17.32 8.26
CA ALA A 130 -12.96 17.79 8.18
C ALA A 130 -13.12 19.26 7.73
N LEU A 131 -12.05 19.91 7.26
CA LEU A 131 -12.11 21.27 6.74
C LEU A 131 -12.99 21.32 5.50
N LYS A 132 -13.94 22.26 5.51
CA LYS A 132 -14.84 22.57 4.40
C LYS A 132 -14.66 24.03 4.02
N VAL A 133 -14.69 24.31 2.73
CA VAL A 133 -14.74 25.68 2.22
C VAL A 133 -16.20 26.12 2.29
N ASP A 134 -16.46 27.15 3.09
CA ASP A 134 -17.79 27.74 3.23
C ASP A 134 -18.09 28.68 2.05
N GLN A 135 -17.22 29.66 1.80
CA GLN A 135 -17.43 30.63 0.73
C GLN A 135 -16.12 31.02 0.01
N LEU A 136 -16.19 31.12 -1.33
CA LEU A 136 -15.16 31.75 -2.16
C LEU A 136 -15.73 33.04 -2.81
N LYS A 137 -15.37 34.19 -2.24
CA LYS A 137 -15.73 35.52 -2.77
C LYS A 137 -14.65 36.02 -3.75
N ILE A 138 -15.10 36.50 -4.90
CA ILE A 138 -14.27 37.15 -5.93
C ILE A 138 -14.90 38.51 -6.16
N ILE A 139 -14.10 39.57 -6.10
CA ILE A 139 -14.51 40.98 -6.20
C ILE A 139 -13.70 41.66 -7.31
N GLY A 140 -14.29 42.66 -7.97
CA GLY A 140 -13.61 43.42 -9.05
C GLY A 140 -13.74 42.84 -10.45
N GLU A 141 -14.52 41.77 -10.63
CA GLU A 141 -14.74 41.12 -11.93
C GLU A 141 -16.17 41.36 -12.43
N ASN A 142 -16.33 41.66 -13.72
CA ASN A 142 -17.64 41.97 -14.34
C ASN A 142 -18.38 40.73 -14.88
N TYR A 143 -17.83 39.52 -14.69
CA TYR A 143 -18.44 38.27 -15.13
C TYR A 143 -18.70 37.31 -13.96
N LYS A 144 -19.49 36.25 -14.20
CA LYS A 144 -19.79 35.20 -13.21
C LYS A 144 -18.82 34.02 -13.36
N PRO A 145 -17.74 33.94 -12.57
CA PRO A 145 -16.79 32.84 -12.67
C PRO A 145 -17.39 31.53 -12.19
N TYR A 146 -17.04 30.43 -12.86
CA TYR A 146 -17.24 29.08 -12.32
C TYR A 146 -16.29 28.85 -11.13
N LYS A 147 -16.80 28.27 -10.06
CA LYS A 147 -16.03 27.99 -8.83
C LYS A 147 -16.24 26.54 -8.43
N GLY A 148 -15.15 25.86 -8.06
CA GLY A 148 -15.20 24.51 -7.55
C GLY A 148 -14.01 24.25 -6.64
N VAL A 149 -14.23 23.47 -5.59
CA VAL A 149 -13.18 23.01 -4.68
C VAL A 149 -13.25 21.50 -4.59
N ARG A 150 -12.11 20.83 -4.75
CA ARG A 150 -11.99 19.38 -4.59
C ARG A 150 -10.84 19.07 -3.66
N GLY A 151 -11.16 18.47 -2.51
CA GLY A 151 -10.15 18.00 -1.57
C GLY A 151 -9.39 16.79 -2.08
N ARG A 152 -8.16 16.61 -1.61
CA ARG A 152 -7.37 15.40 -1.81
C ARG A 152 -6.48 15.21 -0.59
N SER A 153 -6.33 13.97 -0.15
CA SER A 153 -5.39 13.62 0.90
C SER A 153 -4.28 12.73 0.34
N SER A 154 -3.04 13.03 0.71
CA SER A 154 -1.88 12.16 0.52
C SER A 154 -1.39 11.76 1.90
N VAL A 155 -1.13 10.47 2.09
CA VAL A 155 -0.74 9.92 3.39
C VAL A 155 0.60 9.23 3.26
N ASP A 156 1.44 9.43 4.27
CA ASP A 156 2.73 8.78 4.45
C ASP A 156 2.87 8.44 5.93
N VAL A 157 2.78 7.15 6.26
CA VAL A 157 2.78 6.66 7.63
C VAL A 157 3.80 5.55 7.82
N GLU A 158 4.43 5.53 8.98
CA GLU A 158 5.33 4.47 9.40
C GLU A 158 4.64 3.61 10.47
N TRP A 159 4.66 2.30 10.28
CA TRP A 159 4.11 1.31 11.19
C TRP A 159 5.23 0.50 11.81
N ARG A 160 5.29 0.42 13.15
CA ARG A 160 6.30 -0.34 13.89
C ARG A 160 5.69 -1.54 14.60
N TRP A 161 6.37 -2.70 14.58
CA TRP A 161 5.99 -3.91 15.31
C TRP A 161 7.15 -4.49 16.14
#